data_AF-A0A972CKQ1-F1
#
_entry.id   AF-A0A972CKQ1-F1
#
_cell.length_a   1.000
_cell.length_b   1.000
_cell.length_c   1.000
_cell.angle_alpha   90.00
_cell.angle_beta   90.00
_cell.angle_gamma   90.00
#
_symmetry.space_group_name_H-M   'P 1'
#
loop_
_entity.id
_entity.type
_entity.pdbx_description
1 polymer ?
#
loop_
_entity_poly.entity_id
_entity_poly.type
_entity_poly.pdbx_seq_one_letter_code
_entity_poly.pdbx_strand_id
1 'polypeptide(L)'
;MKRKTYVSLLLVLLLLLVSCGSKNEGKEEVIEEGRVLRIAKSVDPDGLDPQRSVAESTFEITSIIYDTLMEVEEDGSLIPGIADSYEISEDGLIVSFKI
;
A
#
# COMPACT_ATOMS: atom_id res chain seq x y z
N MET A 1 52.75 -28.87 -1.59
CA MET A 1 51.27 -28.79 -1.65
C MET A 1 50.71 -27.64 -0.80
N LYS A 2 51.25 -27.36 0.39
CA LYS A 2 50.81 -26.24 1.26
C LYS A 2 50.87 -24.84 0.61
N ARG A 3 51.91 -24.54 -0.19
CA ARG A 3 52.02 -23.24 -0.90
C ARG A 3 50.94 -23.02 -1.96
N LYS A 4 50.48 -24.09 -2.62
CA LYS A 4 49.41 -24.02 -3.62
C LYS A 4 48.03 -23.87 -2.96
N THR A 5 47.81 -24.51 -1.80
CA THR A 5 46.60 -24.30 -0.99
C THR A 5 46.54 -22.90 -0.40
N TYR A 6 47.65 -22.30 0.05
CA TYR A 6 47.63 -20.89 0.51
C TYR A 6 47.31 -19.90 -0.62
N VAL A 7 47.84 -20.12 -1.83
CA VAL A 7 47.51 -19.28 -3.00
C VAL A 7 46.04 -19.43 -3.40
N SER A 8 45.51 -20.66 -3.36
CA SER A 8 44.09 -20.92 -3.60
C SER A 8 43.19 -20.26 -2.55
N LEU A 9 43.58 -20.30 -1.28
CA LEU A 9 42.83 -19.68 -0.18
C LEU A 9 42.82 -18.15 -0.28
N LEU A 10 43.96 -17.57 -0.67
CA LEU A 10 44.11 -16.11 -0.83
C LEU A 10 43.31 -15.59 -2.04
N LEU A 11 43.20 -16.38 -3.11
CA LEU A 11 42.39 -16.05 -4.29
C LEU A 11 40.88 -16.06 -3.97
N VAL A 12 40.42 -17.02 -3.17
CA VAL A 12 39.01 -17.08 -2.71
C VAL A 12 38.70 -15.92 -1.77
N LEU A 13 39.64 -15.55 -0.89
CA LEU A 13 39.48 -14.40 0.01
C LEU A 13 39.40 -13.07 -0.75
N LEU A 14 40.18 -12.91 -1.83
CA LEU A 14 40.12 -11.75 -2.72
C LEU A 14 38.79 -11.65 -3.48
N LEU A 15 38.22 -12.78 -3.90
CA LEU A 15 36.91 -12.82 -4.55
C LEU A 15 35.76 -12.42 -3.60
N LEU A 16 35.88 -12.76 -2.31
CA LEU A 16 34.89 -12.37 -1.29
C LEU A 16 34.90 -10.86 -0.98
N LEU A 17 36.04 -10.18 -1.16
CA LEU A 17 36.17 -8.74 -0.90
C LEU A 17 35.57 -7.86 -2.01
N VAL A 18 35.39 -8.38 -3.23
CA VAL A 18 34.75 -7.65 -4.35
C VAL A 18 33.22 -7.57 -4.19
N SER A 19 32.62 -8.42 -3.36
CA SER A 19 31.16 -8.43 -3.15
C SER A 19 30.65 -7.40 -2.14
N CYS A 20 31.55 -6.68 -1.43
CA CYS A 20 31.17 -5.62 -0.51
C CYS A 20 31.46 -4.23 -1.10
N GLY A 21 31.00 -4.03 -2.33
CA GLY A 21 30.84 -2.72 -2.93
C GLY A 21 29.41 -2.22 -2.72
N SER A 22 28.97 -2.08 -1.46
CA SER A 22 27.76 -1.31 -1.15
C SER A 22 28.05 0.15 -1.50
N LYS A 23 27.73 0.51 -2.74
CA LYS A 23 27.52 1.88 -3.14
C LYS A 23 26.34 2.37 -2.31
N ASN A 24 26.64 2.96 -1.16
CA ASN A 24 25.72 3.84 -0.46
C ASN A 24 25.54 5.08 -1.34
N GLU A 25 24.83 4.91 -2.45
CA GLU A 25 24.02 6.00 -2.96
C GLU A 25 23.00 6.21 -1.87
N GLY A 26 23.18 7.30 -1.10
CA GLY A 26 22.06 7.83 -0.35
C GLY A 26 20.92 7.90 -1.34
N LYS A 27 19.89 7.08 -1.12
CA LYS A 27 18.58 7.35 -1.69
C LYS A 27 18.18 8.67 -1.06
N GLU A 28 18.61 9.77 -1.68
CA GLU A 28 17.77 10.95 -1.74
C GLU A 28 16.44 10.41 -2.24
N GLU A 29 15.45 10.37 -1.34
CA GLU A 29 14.07 10.32 -1.74
C GLU A 29 13.85 11.55 -2.61
N VAL A 30 14.08 11.39 -3.90
CA VAL A 30 13.49 12.26 -4.89
C VAL A 30 12.00 12.04 -4.70
N ILE A 31 11.35 12.96 -4.00
CA ILE A 31 9.91 13.12 -4.09
C ILE A 31 9.69 13.51 -5.55
N GLU A 32 9.45 12.52 -6.42
CA GLU A 32 8.92 12.80 -7.75
C GLU A 32 7.63 13.56 -7.53
N GLU A 33 7.63 14.85 -7.89
CA GLU A 33 6.42 15.65 -7.89
C GLU A 33 5.36 14.95 -8.74
N GLY A 34 4.26 14.56 -8.09
CA GLY A 34 3.02 14.14 -8.74
C GLY A 34 3.13 12.87 -9.58
N ARG A 35 3.12 11.70 -8.95
CA ARG A 35 2.84 10.44 -9.65
C ARG A 35 1.42 10.48 -10.22
N VAL A 36 1.30 10.50 -11.55
CA VAL A 36 0.00 10.47 -12.25
C VAL A 36 -0.41 9.02 -12.50
N LEU A 37 -1.50 8.59 -11.85
CA LEU A 37 -2.17 7.33 -12.17
C LEU A 37 -3.24 7.58 -13.25
N ARG A 38 -3.17 6.83 -14.37
CA ARG A 38 -4.18 6.87 -15.44
C ARG A 38 -4.89 5.53 -15.51
N ILE A 39 -6.20 5.53 -15.31
CA ILE A 39 -7.05 4.33 -15.30
C ILE A 39 -8.04 4.42 -16.47
N ALA A 40 -8.17 3.34 -17.23
CA ALA A 40 -9.21 3.21 -18.25
C ALA A 40 -10.42 2.50 -17.64
N LYS A 41 -11.61 3.10 -17.79
CA LYS A 41 -12.90 2.55 -17.36
C LYS A 41 -13.73 2.22 -18.60
N SER A 42 -14.44 1.10 -18.58
CA SER A 42 -15.31 0.67 -19.68
C SER A 42 -16.67 1.38 -19.71
N VAL A 43 -17.08 1.95 -18.57
CA VAL A 43 -18.38 2.59 -18.36
C VAL A 43 -18.16 3.86 -17.53
N ASP A 44 -18.76 4.96 -17.96
CA ASP A 44 -18.77 6.23 -17.22
C ASP A 44 -19.68 6.14 -15.99
N PRO A 45 -19.39 6.92 -14.93
CA PRO A 45 -20.33 7.04 -13.82
C PRO A 45 -21.62 7.76 -14.28
N ASP A 46 -22.76 7.32 -13.76
CA ASP A 46 -24.08 7.93 -14.03
C ASP A 46 -24.34 9.23 -13.22
N GLY A 47 -23.43 9.56 -12.31
CA GLY A 47 -23.41 10.76 -11.50
C GLY A 47 -22.30 10.71 -10.46
N LEU A 48 -22.20 11.74 -9.62
CA LEU A 48 -21.22 11.80 -8.52
C LEU A 48 -21.86 11.79 -7.14
N ASP A 49 -23.19 11.62 -7.07
CA ASP A 49 -23.90 11.46 -5.80
C ASP A 49 -24.07 9.96 -5.52
N PRO A 50 -23.34 9.39 -4.55
CA PRO A 50 -23.40 7.96 -4.26
C PRO A 50 -24.79 7.50 -3.77
N GLN A 51 -25.66 8.40 -3.29
CA GLN A 51 -27.02 8.05 -2.88
C GLN A 51 -27.99 7.92 -4.07
N ARG A 52 -27.56 8.31 -5.27
CA ARG A 52 -28.38 8.33 -6.48
C ARG A 52 -28.05 7.23 -7.47
N SER A 53 -27.06 6.39 -7.16
CA SER A 53 -26.60 5.31 -8.02
C SER A 53 -26.59 3.96 -7.30
N VAL A 54 -26.75 2.91 -8.08
CA VAL A 54 -26.50 1.52 -7.66
C VAL A 54 -25.45 0.86 -8.56
N ALA A 55 -24.86 1.61 -9.49
CA ALA A 55 -23.89 1.12 -10.45
C ALA A 55 -22.50 1.04 -9.81
N GLU A 56 -21.84 -0.11 -9.94
CA GLU A 56 -20.46 -0.33 -9.50
C GLU A 56 -19.49 0.68 -10.12
N SER A 57 -19.65 0.99 -11.42
CA SER A 57 -18.80 1.97 -12.11
C SER A 57 -18.85 3.35 -11.48
N THR A 58 -20.00 3.74 -10.91
CA THR A 58 -20.15 4.97 -10.15
C THR A 58 -19.51 4.87 -8.77
N PHE A 59 -19.71 3.75 -8.05
CA PHE A 59 -19.09 3.55 -6.74
C PHE A 59 -17.56 3.55 -6.78
N GLU A 60 -16.94 2.98 -7.81
CA GLU A 60 -15.48 3.02 -7.98
C GLU A 60 -14.92 4.44 -8.14
N ILE A 61 -15.72 5.38 -8.67
CA ILE A 61 -15.31 6.78 -8.83
C ILE A 61 -15.63 7.56 -7.55
N THR A 62 -16.81 7.36 -6.97
CA THR A 62 -17.23 8.09 -5.77
C THR A 62 -16.46 7.66 -4.53
N SER A 63 -15.94 6.42 -4.45
CA SER A 63 -15.06 5.99 -3.35
C SER A 63 -13.72 6.72 -3.30
N ILE A 64 -13.30 7.36 -4.39
CA ILE A 64 -12.09 8.20 -4.44
C ILE A 64 -12.40 9.64 -4.00
N ILE A 65 -13.68 10.04 -4.02
CA ILE A 65 -14.15 11.40 -3.74
C ILE A 65 -14.65 11.54 -2.29
N TYR A 66 -15.27 10.49 -1.74
CA TYR A 66 -15.92 10.50 -0.44
C TYR A 66 -15.31 9.44 0.48
N ASP A 67 -15.11 9.81 1.74
CA ASP A 67 -14.72 8.88 2.79
C ASP A 67 -15.94 8.33 3.55
N THR A 68 -15.78 7.17 4.18
CA THR A 68 -16.83 6.48 4.94
C THR A 68 -16.43 6.31 6.41
N LEU A 69 -17.41 6.04 7.30
CA LEU A 69 -17.14 5.75 8.71
C LEU A 69 -16.24 4.52 8.91
N MET A 70 -16.37 3.55 8.01
CA MET A 70 -15.62 2.30 7.99
C MET A 70 -15.22 1.97 6.55
N GLU A 71 -14.12 1.26 6.39
CA GLU A 71 -13.61 0.77 5.11
C GLU A 71 -13.48 -0.75 5.14
N VAL A 72 -13.35 -1.35 3.95
CA VAL A 72 -13.18 -2.79 3.75
C VAL A 72 -11.75 -3.04 3.27
N GLU A 73 -11.00 -3.84 4.00
CA GLU A 73 -9.65 -4.29 3.63
C GLU A 73 -9.69 -5.36 2.52
N GLU A 74 -8.53 -5.64 1.91
CA GLU A 74 -8.42 -6.62 0.82
C GLU A 74 -8.89 -8.04 1.23
N ASP A 75 -8.75 -8.39 2.51
CA ASP A 75 -9.21 -9.66 3.07
C ASP A 75 -10.71 -9.67 3.45
N GLY A 76 -11.40 -8.56 3.21
CA GLY A 76 -12.81 -8.35 3.53
C GLY A 76 -13.09 -7.95 4.98
N SER A 77 -12.06 -7.73 5.80
CA SER A 77 -12.23 -7.23 7.16
C SER A 77 -12.66 -5.76 7.16
N LEU A 78 -13.42 -5.36 8.19
CA LEU A 78 -13.86 -3.98 8.36
C LEU A 78 -12.87 -3.24 9.27
N ILE A 79 -12.39 -2.09 8.80
CA ILE A 79 -11.52 -1.19 9.56
C ILE A 79 -12.18 0.19 9.72
N PRO A 80 -11.80 1.00 10.71
CA PRO A 80 -12.24 2.39 10.79
C PRO A 80 -11.76 3.19 9.58
N GLY A 81 -12.66 3.99 8.99
CA GLY A 81 -12.34 5.00 7.96
C GLY A 81 -12.14 6.36 8.64
N ILE A 82 -13.08 7.29 8.47
CA ILE A 82 -13.04 8.60 9.17
C ILE A 82 -13.35 8.54 10.66
N ALA A 83 -13.78 7.39 11.19
CA ALA A 83 -14.06 7.23 12.60
C ALA A 83 -12.76 6.92 13.38
N ASP A 84 -12.53 7.62 14.49
CA ASP A 84 -11.46 7.31 15.46
C ASP A 84 -11.63 5.90 16.06
N SER A 85 -12.88 5.54 16.38
CA SER A 85 -13.24 4.29 17.03
C SER A 85 -14.75 4.04 16.95
N TYR A 86 -15.18 2.80 17.16
CA TYR A 86 -16.59 2.45 17.30
C TYR A 86 -16.85 1.46 18.42
N GLU A 87 -18.05 1.50 18.99
CA GLU A 87 -18.54 0.57 20.01
C GLU A 87 -19.91 0.03 19.61
N ILE A 88 -20.15 -1.26 19.87
CA ILE A 88 -21.43 -1.93 19.62
C ILE A 88 -22.00 -2.36 20.98
N SER A 89 -23.28 -2.05 21.24
CA SER A 89 -23.96 -2.46 22.49
C SER A 89 -24.08 -3.98 22.60
N GLU A 90 -24.25 -4.49 23.83
CA GLU A 90 -24.39 -5.93 24.08
C GLU A 90 -25.54 -6.59 23.31
N ASP A 91 -26.63 -5.85 23.07
CA ASP A 91 -27.79 -6.30 22.30
C ASP A 91 -27.64 -6.10 20.77
N GLY A 92 -26.55 -5.46 20.32
CA GLY A 92 -26.26 -5.20 18.91
C GLY A 92 -27.13 -4.14 18.25
N LEU A 93 -27.93 -3.39 19.00
CA LEU A 93 -28.89 -2.41 18.45
C LEU A 93 -28.33 -0.99 18.38
N ILE A 94 -27.23 -0.71 19.07
CA ILE A 94 -26.58 0.60 19.10
C ILE A 94 -25.16 0.44 18.59
N VAL A 95 -24.83 1.22 17.55
CA VAL A 95 -23.46 1.39 17.05
C VAL A 95 -23.08 2.85 17.25
N SER A 96 -22.08 3.11 18.08
CA SER A 96 -21.61 4.46 18.41
C SER A 96 -20.25 4.70 17.77
N PHE A 97 -20.11 5.79 17.01
CA PHE A 97 -18.86 6.20 16.38
C PHE A 97 -18.30 7.44 17.07
N LYS A 98 -16.99 7.46 17.27
CA LYS A 98 -16.23 8.65 17.63
C LYS A 98 -15.56 9.18 16.37
N ILE A 99 -15.66 10.49 16.13
CA ILE A 99 -15.08 11.20 14.98
C ILE A 99 -14.07 12.23 15.51
#